data_AF-A0A5E9ATA8-F1
#
_entry.id   AF-A0A5E9ATA8-F1
#
_cell.length_a   1.000
_cell.length_b   1.000
_cell.length_c   1.000
_cell.angle_alpha   90.00
_cell.angle_beta   90.00
_cell.angle_gamma   90.00
#
_symmetry.space_group_name_H-M   'P 1'
#
loop_
_entity.id
_entity.type
_entity.pdbx_description
1 polymer ?
#
loop_
_entity_poly.entity_id
_entity_poly.type
_entity_poly.pdbx_seq_one_letter_code
_entity_poly.pdbx_strand_id
1 'polypeptide(L)'
;MEAGLALPASNATPPDPALAALHRFGLGARPGDDFAKIAADPRGYLKTELKQQDIALISPDDPRNAGLLDSTAAIQASMAAAMERKAARDVKAVMQPMAADDPAGPAVAKPKPALPRVEADIYRDDAQARLDKALAATPGFVERLVGFWSNHFCVSVAKAPVVRASAGAFEREAIRPFVLGRFADMLLAVEHHPAMLFYLDNQQSIGPDSRAGKRRGRGLNENLAREILELHTLGVGSGYAQADVTSFAAMLTGWTMAGREGRLGEPGSFVFNANAHQPGKAALLGKTYPDSGMGQAEAALNDIARHPATARHIATKLARHFIADDPPAGAGA
;
A
#
# COMPACT_ATOMS: atom_id res chain seq x y z
N MET A 1 23.25 -14.94 47.57
CA MET A 1 22.56 -16.09 46.95
C MET A 1 21.30 -15.55 46.32
N GLU A 2 21.38 -15.06 45.09
CA GLU A 2 20.20 -14.89 44.23
C GLU A 2 20.33 -15.94 43.14
N ALA A 3 19.40 -16.89 43.16
CA ALA A 3 19.32 -17.95 42.17
C ALA A 3 18.80 -17.33 40.87
N GLY A 4 19.67 -17.30 39.85
CA GLY A 4 19.26 -16.98 38.49
C GLY A 4 18.25 -18.01 38.00
N LEU A 5 17.02 -17.58 37.70
CA LEU A 5 16.12 -18.34 36.87
C LEU A 5 16.71 -18.37 35.45
N ALA A 6 17.42 -19.45 35.14
CA ALA A 6 17.67 -19.82 33.76
C ALA A 6 16.31 -20.13 33.11
N LEU A 7 15.95 -19.35 32.08
CA LEU A 7 14.85 -19.70 31.18
C LEU A 7 15.15 -21.10 30.61
N PRO A 8 14.18 -22.03 30.61
CA PRO A 8 14.42 -23.35 30.04
C PRO A 8 14.74 -23.20 28.55
N ALA A 9 15.89 -23.73 28.14
CA ALA A 9 16.20 -23.91 26.73
C ALA A 9 15.06 -24.71 26.09
N SER A 10 14.43 -24.14 25.06
CA SER A 10 13.34 -24.79 24.33
C SER A 10 13.83 -26.10 23.73
N ASN A 11 13.39 -27.23 24.30
CA ASN A 11 13.54 -28.58 23.74
C ASN A 11 12.59 -28.80 22.55
N ALA A 12 12.38 -27.79 21.70
CA ALA A 12 11.59 -27.96 20.50
C ALA A 12 12.41 -28.74 19.47
N THR A 13 11.99 -29.96 19.14
CA THR A 13 12.45 -30.66 17.93
C THR A 13 12.38 -29.68 16.75
N PRO A 14 13.45 -29.55 15.95
CA PRO A 14 13.41 -28.68 14.77
C PRO A 14 12.19 -29.05 13.91
N PRO A 15 11.40 -28.07 13.44
CA PRO A 15 10.23 -28.37 12.63
C PRO A 15 10.66 -29.16 11.39
N ASP A 16 9.88 -30.18 11.03
CA ASP A 16 10.07 -30.95 9.81
C ASP A 16 10.26 -29.97 8.63
N PRO A 17 11.40 -30.03 7.91
CA PRO A 17 11.67 -29.13 6.80
C PRO A 17 10.60 -29.10 5.71
N ALA A 18 9.90 -30.22 5.45
CA ALA A 18 8.79 -30.26 4.51
C ALA A 18 7.56 -29.52 5.05
N LEU A 19 7.24 -29.70 6.34
CA LEU A 19 6.16 -28.96 6.99
C LEU A 19 6.48 -27.46 7.09
N ALA A 20 7.74 -27.10 7.33
CA ALA A 20 8.18 -25.71 7.29
C ALA A 20 7.98 -25.11 5.89
N ALA A 21 8.37 -25.83 4.83
CA ALA A 21 8.15 -25.39 3.46
C ALA A 21 6.66 -25.17 3.15
N LEU A 22 5.79 -26.09 3.59
CA LEU A 22 4.36 -26.03 3.29
C LEU A 22 3.60 -25.00 4.15
N HIS A 23 3.83 -24.95 5.46
CA HIS A 23 3.02 -24.14 6.39
C HIS A 23 3.67 -22.82 6.79
N ARG A 24 4.99 -22.80 6.95
CA ARG A 24 5.70 -21.59 7.39
C ARG A 24 6.02 -20.68 6.22
N PHE A 25 6.44 -21.25 5.10
CA PHE A 25 6.76 -20.51 3.88
C PHE A 25 5.65 -20.54 2.83
N GLY A 26 4.90 -21.65 2.71
CA GLY A 26 3.77 -21.79 1.79
C GLY A 26 2.40 -21.49 2.41
N LEU A 27 1.35 -21.74 1.63
CA LEU A 27 -0.06 -21.62 2.00
C LEU A 27 -0.69 -22.96 2.44
N GLY A 28 0.13 -23.97 2.71
CA GLY A 28 -0.28 -25.30 3.16
C GLY A 28 -0.20 -26.38 2.09
N ALA A 29 -0.34 -27.63 2.53
CA ALA A 29 -0.39 -28.81 1.68
C ALA A 29 -1.72 -28.92 0.91
N ARG A 30 -1.67 -29.56 -0.25
CA ARG A 30 -2.83 -29.79 -1.13
C ARG A 30 -3.08 -31.28 -1.35
N PRO A 31 -4.33 -31.67 -1.69
CA PRO A 31 -4.60 -33.02 -2.17
C PRO A 31 -3.71 -33.34 -3.38
N GLY A 32 -2.95 -34.43 -3.29
CA GLY A 32 -2.04 -34.88 -4.34
C GLY A 32 -0.58 -34.41 -4.21
N ASP A 33 -0.24 -33.61 -3.20
CA ASP A 33 1.16 -33.27 -2.94
C ASP A 33 1.99 -34.52 -2.57
N ASP A 34 3.12 -34.70 -3.24
CA ASP A 34 4.06 -35.78 -2.97
C ASP A 34 5.00 -35.37 -1.84
N PHE A 35 4.57 -35.64 -0.60
CA PHE A 35 5.32 -35.30 0.61
C PHE A 35 6.74 -35.90 0.61
N ALA A 36 6.95 -37.09 0.03
CA ALA A 36 8.27 -37.70 -0.02
C ALA A 36 9.22 -36.89 -0.91
N LYS A 37 8.74 -36.38 -2.06
CA LYS A 37 9.53 -35.48 -2.92
C LYS A 37 9.81 -34.14 -2.25
N ILE A 38 8.83 -33.56 -1.56
CA ILE A 38 9.01 -32.28 -0.85
C ILE A 38 10.03 -32.44 0.27
N ALA A 39 9.96 -33.53 1.04
CA ALA A 39 10.90 -33.82 2.12
C ALA A 39 12.34 -34.08 1.62
N ALA A 40 12.50 -34.59 0.39
CA ALA A 40 13.81 -34.80 -0.21
C ALA A 40 14.55 -33.48 -0.54
N ASP A 41 13.83 -32.43 -0.96
CA ASP A 41 14.42 -31.09 -1.19
C ASP A 41 13.42 -29.93 -0.93
N PRO A 42 13.13 -29.60 0.35
CA PRO A 42 12.15 -28.57 0.70
C PRO A 42 12.58 -27.16 0.27
N ARG A 43 13.89 -26.90 0.27
CA ARG A 43 14.44 -25.60 -0.13
C ARG A 43 14.39 -25.43 -1.64
N GLY A 44 14.74 -26.46 -2.41
CA GLY A 44 14.62 -26.45 -3.86
C GLY A 44 13.17 -26.32 -4.32
N TYR A 45 12.24 -26.96 -3.60
CA TYR A 45 10.81 -26.81 -3.83
C TYR A 45 10.35 -25.34 -3.75
N LEU A 46 10.69 -24.63 -2.67
CA LEU A 46 10.39 -23.19 -2.52
C LEU A 46 11.15 -22.32 -3.55
N LYS A 47 12.45 -22.60 -3.77
CA LYS A 47 13.28 -21.82 -4.71
C LYS A 47 12.84 -21.95 -6.16
N THR A 48 12.16 -23.04 -6.52
CA THR A 48 11.61 -23.22 -7.86
C THR A 48 10.50 -22.21 -8.13
N GLU A 49 9.67 -21.91 -7.12
CA GLU A 49 8.62 -20.89 -7.19
C GLU A 49 9.21 -19.50 -7.53
N LEU A 50 10.32 -19.13 -6.89
CA LEU A 50 11.01 -17.85 -7.09
C LEU A 50 11.58 -17.63 -8.50
N LYS A 51 11.70 -18.69 -9.30
CA LYS A 51 12.27 -18.63 -10.66
C LYS A 51 11.20 -18.52 -11.73
N GLN A 52 9.93 -18.66 -11.37
CA GLN A 52 8.83 -18.60 -12.34
C GLN A 52 8.55 -17.14 -12.69
N GLN A 53 8.59 -16.85 -13.98
CA GLN A 53 8.26 -15.53 -14.50
C GLN A 53 6.80 -15.21 -14.21
N ASP A 54 6.52 -13.97 -13.83
CA ASP A 54 5.17 -13.43 -13.62
C ASP A 54 4.33 -14.19 -12.59
N ILE A 55 4.96 -15.01 -11.75
CA ILE A 55 4.27 -15.89 -10.81
C ILE A 55 3.40 -15.12 -9.81
N ALA A 56 3.78 -13.89 -9.46
CA ALA A 56 3.02 -13.03 -8.57
C ALA A 56 1.84 -12.32 -9.24
N LEU A 57 1.82 -12.26 -10.58
CA LEU A 57 0.83 -11.48 -11.31
C LEU A 57 -0.52 -12.18 -11.35
N ILE A 58 -1.59 -11.38 -11.28
CA ILE A 58 -2.94 -11.81 -11.62
C ILE A 58 -3.08 -11.56 -13.12
N SER A 59 -3.15 -12.64 -13.90
CA SER A 59 -3.14 -12.53 -15.36
C SER A 59 -4.44 -11.88 -15.86
N PRO A 60 -4.36 -10.81 -16.68
CA PRO A 60 -5.53 -10.22 -17.32
C PRO A 60 -6.10 -11.13 -18.43
N ASP A 61 -5.33 -12.10 -18.92
CA ASP A 61 -5.77 -13.04 -19.95
C ASP A 61 -6.66 -14.17 -19.40
N ASP A 62 -6.69 -14.35 -18.07
CA ASP A 62 -7.64 -15.25 -17.43
C ASP A 62 -9.05 -14.64 -17.51
N PRO A 63 -10.04 -15.31 -18.13
CA PRO A 63 -11.39 -14.80 -18.27
C PRO A 63 -12.06 -14.42 -16.94
N ARG A 64 -11.63 -15.02 -15.82
CA ARG A 64 -12.11 -14.66 -14.47
C ARG A 64 -11.72 -13.25 -14.05
N ASN A 65 -10.66 -12.69 -14.64
CA ASN A 65 -10.09 -11.39 -14.30
C ASN A 65 -10.41 -10.31 -15.34
N ALA A 66 -11.15 -10.63 -16.41
CA ALA A 66 -11.41 -9.71 -17.52
C ALA A 66 -12.16 -8.41 -17.12
N GLY A 67 -12.83 -8.40 -15.97
CA GLY A 67 -13.53 -7.23 -15.42
C GLY A 67 -12.68 -6.37 -14.47
N LEU A 68 -11.45 -6.77 -14.14
CA LEU A 68 -10.62 -6.00 -13.22
C LEU A 68 -10.18 -4.68 -13.85
N LEU A 69 -10.46 -3.59 -13.16
CA LEU A 69 -10.06 -2.25 -13.57
C LEU A 69 -8.66 -1.93 -13.05
N ASP A 70 -7.85 -1.25 -13.85
CA ASP A 70 -6.66 -0.58 -13.32
C ASP A 70 -7.05 0.56 -12.34
N SER A 71 -6.07 1.06 -11.60
CA SER A 71 -6.30 2.09 -10.59
C SER A 71 -6.93 3.35 -11.18
N THR A 72 -6.55 3.75 -12.39
CA THR A 72 -7.06 4.96 -13.05
C THR A 72 -8.53 4.79 -13.41
N ALA A 73 -8.89 3.71 -14.11
CA ALA A 73 -10.26 3.39 -14.48
C ALA A 73 -11.15 3.18 -13.24
N ALA A 74 -10.65 2.49 -12.21
CA ALA A 74 -11.40 2.29 -10.96
C ALA A 74 -11.69 3.62 -10.23
N ILE A 75 -10.72 4.53 -10.21
CA ILE A 75 -10.87 5.86 -9.62
C ILE A 75 -11.86 6.70 -10.43
N GLN A 76 -11.78 6.65 -11.77
CA GLN A 76 -12.73 7.33 -12.65
C GLN A 76 -14.17 6.84 -12.41
N ALA A 77 -14.37 5.52 -12.31
CA ALA A 77 -15.66 4.93 -11.98
C ALA A 77 -16.18 5.41 -10.61
N SER A 78 -15.32 5.48 -9.60
CA SER A 78 -15.69 6.04 -8.29
C SER A 78 -16.08 7.52 -8.36
N MET A 79 -15.32 8.33 -9.11
CA MET A 79 -15.61 9.76 -9.30
C MET A 79 -16.93 9.97 -10.03
N ALA A 80 -17.23 9.18 -11.06
CA ALA A 80 -18.50 9.21 -11.80
C ALA A 80 -19.67 8.82 -10.89
N ALA A 81 -19.55 7.73 -10.12
CA ALA A 81 -20.58 7.32 -9.17
C ALA A 81 -20.79 8.36 -8.05
N ALA A 82 -19.73 9.04 -7.57
CA ALA A 82 -19.85 10.13 -6.61
C ALA A 82 -20.63 11.32 -7.17
N MET A 83 -20.42 11.61 -8.44
CA MET A 83 -21.08 12.66 -9.21
C MET A 83 -22.58 12.41 -9.38
N GLU A 84 -22.95 11.22 -9.84
CA GLU A 84 -24.36 10.83 -9.99
C GLU A 84 -25.08 10.87 -8.65
N ARG A 85 -24.44 10.38 -7.58
CA ARG A 85 -24.98 10.46 -6.23
C ARG A 85 -25.17 11.91 -5.78
N LYS A 86 -24.25 12.81 -6.12
CA LYS A 86 -24.39 14.24 -5.81
C LYS A 86 -25.56 14.84 -6.59
N ALA A 87 -25.63 14.63 -7.91
CA ALA A 87 -26.71 15.14 -8.76
C ALA A 87 -28.08 14.63 -8.29
N ALA A 88 -28.20 13.34 -7.96
CA ALA A 88 -29.45 12.78 -7.43
C ALA A 88 -29.86 13.38 -6.08
N ARG A 89 -28.89 13.69 -5.21
CA ARG A 89 -29.15 14.41 -3.94
C ARG A 89 -29.61 15.84 -4.20
N ASP A 90 -28.98 16.53 -5.14
CA ASP A 90 -29.32 17.90 -5.49
C ASP A 90 -30.74 17.98 -6.10
N VAL A 91 -31.09 17.06 -7.01
CA VAL A 91 -32.46 16.93 -7.57
C VAL A 91 -33.47 16.65 -6.46
N LYS A 92 -33.17 15.71 -5.54
CA LYS A 92 -34.06 15.41 -4.42
C LYS A 92 -34.26 16.60 -3.49
N ALA A 93 -33.21 17.39 -3.24
CA ALA A 93 -33.28 18.60 -2.43
C ALA A 93 -34.16 19.68 -3.08
N VAL A 94 -34.17 19.78 -4.42
CA VAL A 94 -35.06 20.69 -5.15
C VAL A 94 -36.51 20.20 -5.16
N MET A 95 -36.73 18.88 -5.28
CA MET A 95 -38.08 18.29 -5.32
C MET A 95 -38.77 18.20 -3.95
N GLN A 96 -38.03 18.34 -2.85
CA GLN A 96 -38.57 18.42 -1.49
C GLN A 96 -38.31 19.84 -0.94
N PRO A 97 -39.17 20.83 -1.21
CA PRO A 97 -39.11 22.08 -0.45
C PRO A 97 -39.33 21.73 1.03
N MET A 98 -38.60 22.41 1.92
CA MET A 98 -38.68 22.21 3.38
C MET A 98 -40.13 22.03 3.82
N ALA A 99 -40.54 20.79 4.09
CA ALA A 99 -41.66 20.56 4.98
C ALA A 99 -41.22 21.16 6.31
N ALA A 100 -41.99 22.12 6.83
CA ALA A 100 -41.73 22.70 8.14
C ALA A 100 -41.55 21.55 9.14
N ASP A 101 -40.43 21.56 9.86
CA ASP A 101 -40.13 20.56 10.88
C ASP A 101 -41.26 20.56 11.92
N ASP A 102 -42.08 19.51 11.88
CA ASP A 102 -43.03 19.19 12.94
C ASP A 102 -42.23 18.45 14.04
N PRO A 103 -41.98 19.03 15.23
CA PRO A 103 -41.00 18.50 16.18
C PRO A 103 -41.42 17.18 16.88
N ALA A 104 -42.55 16.59 16.49
CA ALA A 104 -43.18 15.47 17.19
C ALA A 104 -43.28 14.16 16.35
N GLY A 105 -42.62 14.07 15.20
CA GLY A 105 -42.60 12.85 14.39
C GLY A 105 -41.53 11.85 14.84
N PRO A 106 -41.81 10.53 14.91
CA PRO A 106 -40.79 9.53 15.20
C PRO A 106 -39.68 9.61 14.15
N ALA A 107 -38.42 9.56 14.58
CA ALA A 107 -37.25 9.64 13.70
C ALA A 107 -37.31 8.52 12.64
N VAL A 108 -37.74 8.88 11.42
CA VAL A 108 -37.81 7.94 10.30
C VAL A 108 -36.37 7.56 9.94
N ALA A 109 -36.03 6.28 10.14
CA ALA A 109 -34.73 5.73 9.76
C ALA A 109 -34.46 6.05 8.27
N LYS A 110 -33.38 6.79 8.00
CA LYS A 110 -32.99 7.14 6.63
C LYS A 110 -32.81 5.85 5.83
N PRO A 111 -33.51 5.66 4.69
CA PRO A 111 -33.37 4.44 3.91
C PRO A 111 -31.91 4.29 3.46
N LYS A 112 -31.33 3.11 3.71
CA LYS A 112 -30.02 2.73 3.17
C LYS A 112 -30.11 2.86 1.63
N PRO A 113 -29.15 3.51 0.96
CA PRO A 113 -29.14 3.56 -0.50
C PRO A 113 -29.19 2.13 -1.06
N ALA A 114 -30.14 1.87 -1.97
CA ALA A 114 -30.42 0.54 -2.50
C ALA A 114 -29.47 0.08 -3.61
N LEU A 115 -28.65 0.96 -4.17
CA LEU A 115 -27.67 0.60 -5.20
C LEU A 115 -26.38 0.10 -4.54
N PRO A 116 -25.85 -1.08 -4.95
CA PRO A 116 -24.47 -1.45 -4.67
C PRO A 116 -23.55 -0.30 -5.06
N ARG A 117 -22.60 0.03 -4.19
CA ARG A 117 -21.63 1.07 -4.49
C ARG A 117 -20.67 0.47 -5.52
N VAL A 118 -20.52 1.11 -6.68
CA VAL A 118 -19.52 0.73 -7.71
C VAL A 118 -18.16 0.41 -7.09
N GLU A 119 -17.74 1.20 -6.10
CA GLU A 119 -16.47 0.99 -5.39
C GLU A 119 -16.43 -0.31 -4.58
N ALA A 120 -17.57 -0.77 -4.06
CA ALA A 120 -17.67 -2.04 -3.36
C ALA A 120 -17.67 -3.23 -4.32
N ASP A 121 -18.24 -3.10 -5.51
CA ASP A 121 -18.22 -4.16 -6.53
C ASP A 121 -16.80 -4.34 -7.06
N ILE A 122 -16.13 -3.25 -7.47
CA ILE A 122 -14.71 -3.27 -7.88
C ILE A 122 -13.83 -3.93 -6.80
N TYR A 123 -13.99 -3.52 -5.54
CA TYR A 123 -13.22 -4.11 -4.44
C TYR A 123 -13.49 -5.60 -4.25
N ARG A 124 -14.74 -6.05 -4.42
CA ARG A 124 -15.09 -7.48 -4.30
C ARG A 124 -14.47 -8.29 -5.45
N ASP A 125 -14.46 -7.76 -6.66
CA ASP A 125 -13.87 -8.42 -7.82
C ASP A 125 -12.34 -8.58 -7.64
N ASP A 126 -11.66 -7.53 -7.19
CA ASP A 126 -10.22 -7.61 -6.86
C ASP A 126 -9.95 -8.58 -5.70
N ALA A 127 -10.79 -8.59 -4.67
CA ALA A 127 -10.65 -9.51 -3.54
C ALA A 127 -10.85 -10.97 -3.98
N GLN A 128 -11.79 -11.22 -4.90
CA GLN A 128 -12.01 -12.54 -5.47
C GLN A 128 -10.81 -12.98 -6.30
N ALA A 129 -10.28 -12.12 -7.18
CA ALA A 129 -9.11 -12.44 -7.99
C ALA A 129 -7.87 -12.74 -7.13
N ARG A 130 -7.68 -11.99 -6.04
CA ARG A 130 -6.64 -12.26 -5.03
C ARG A 130 -6.83 -13.63 -4.38
N LEU A 131 -8.06 -13.96 -3.98
CA LEU A 131 -8.37 -15.24 -3.34
C LEU A 131 -8.13 -16.41 -4.31
N ASP A 132 -8.61 -16.30 -5.54
CA ASP A 132 -8.43 -17.30 -6.60
C ASP A 132 -6.94 -17.55 -6.86
N LYS A 133 -6.12 -16.49 -6.91
CA LYS A 133 -4.67 -16.60 -7.06
C LYS A 133 -4.03 -17.38 -5.91
N ALA A 134 -4.39 -17.06 -4.67
CA ALA A 134 -3.89 -17.77 -3.49
C ALA A 134 -4.32 -19.25 -3.47
N LEU A 135 -5.57 -19.54 -3.87
CA LEU A 135 -6.08 -20.90 -3.98
C LEU A 135 -5.42 -21.70 -5.11
N ALA A 136 -4.84 -21.04 -6.12
CA ALA A 136 -4.11 -21.70 -7.20
C ALA A 136 -2.61 -21.89 -6.92
N ALA A 137 -2.01 -21.12 -5.98
CA ALA A 137 -0.56 -21.11 -5.76
C ALA A 137 0.03 -22.32 -5.00
N THR A 138 0.94 -23.07 -5.62
CA THR A 138 1.67 -24.19 -4.99
C THR A 138 3.19 -23.96 -5.01
N PRO A 139 3.89 -23.98 -3.86
CA PRO A 139 3.36 -24.01 -2.49
C PRO A 139 2.77 -22.69 -1.99
N GLY A 140 2.94 -21.59 -2.73
CA GLY A 140 2.36 -20.29 -2.39
C GLY A 140 3.29 -19.38 -1.58
N PHE A 141 4.60 -19.62 -1.63
CA PHE A 141 5.59 -18.77 -0.98
C PHE A 141 5.58 -17.35 -1.55
N VAL A 142 5.43 -17.20 -2.87
CA VAL A 142 5.35 -15.87 -3.48
C VAL A 142 4.07 -15.16 -3.07
N GLU A 143 2.94 -15.84 -2.99
CA GLU A 143 1.70 -15.23 -2.49
C GLU A 143 1.80 -14.84 -1.01
N ARG A 144 2.58 -15.57 -0.19
CA ARG A 144 2.91 -15.12 1.18
C ARG A 144 3.75 -13.85 1.19
N LEU A 145 4.71 -13.71 0.28
CA LEU A 145 5.47 -12.46 0.12
C LEU A 145 4.55 -11.32 -0.34
N VAL A 146 3.65 -11.55 -1.29
CA VAL A 146 2.63 -10.55 -1.66
C VAL A 146 1.81 -10.13 -0.45
N GLY A 147 1.33 -11.08 0.36
CA GLY A 147 0.64 -10.80 1.62
C GLY A 147 1.47 -9.95 2.60
N PHE A 148 2.75 -10.29 2.77
CA PHE A 148 3.67 -9.52 3.60
C PHE A 148 3.80 -8.06 3.13
N TRP A 149 4.04 -7.84 1.83
CA TRP A 149 4.25 -6.51 1.28
C TRP A 149 2.97 -5.67 1.24
N SER A 150 1.83 -6.28 0.88
CA SER A 150 0.53 -5.60 0.92
C SER A 150 0.12 -5.20 2.34
N ASN A 151 0.54 -5.96 3.35
CA ASN A 151 0.38 -5.57 4.75
C ASN A 151 1.40 -4.48 5.15
N HIS A 152 2.63 -4.54 4.63
CA HIS A 152 3.67 -3.56 4.92
C HIS A 152 3.31 -2.14 4.46
N PHE A 153 2.72 -2.01 3.27
CA PHE A 153 2.34 -0.75 2.65
C PHE A 153 0.82 -0.50 2.67
N CYS A 154 0.10 -1.10 3.62
CA CYS A 154 -1.35 -1.24 3.53
C CYS A 154 -2.10 0.08 3.35
N VAL A 155 -3.14 0.07 2.51
CA VAL A 155 -4.14 1.14 2.41
C VAL A 155 -5.47 0.69 2.98
N SER A 156 -6.20 1.57 3.67
CA SER A 156 -7.49 1.23 4.27
C SER A 156 -8.65 1.56 3.35
N VAL A 157 -9.42 0.54 2.95
CA VAL A 157 -10.68 0.68 2.18
C VAL A 157 -11.80 1.40 2.94
N ALA A 158 -11.60 1.66 4.23
CA ALA A 158 -12.49 2.46 5.05
C ALA A 158 -12.23 3.98 4.91
N LYS A 159 -11.04 4.40 4.44
CA LYS A 159 -10.64 5.81 4.33
C LYS A 159 -11.60 6.62 3.45
N ALA A 160 -11.82 6.17 2.22
CA ALA A 160 -12.62 6.88 1.24
C ALA A 160 -13.07 5.95 0.09
N PRO A 161 -14.17 6.29 -0.64
CA PRO A 161 -14.60 5.52 -1.80
C PRO A 161 -13.50 5.34 -2.86
N VAL A 162 -12.72 6.39 -3.13
CA VAL A 162 -11.64 6.34 -4.13
C VAL A 162 -10.54 5.35 -3.74
N VAL A 163 -10.18 5.29 -2.45
CA VAL A 163 -9.21 4.32 -1.91
C VAL A 163 -9.79 2.92 -1.98
N ARG A 164 -11.09 2.74 -1.66
CA ARG A 164 -11.76 1.45 -1.79
C ARG A 164 -11.74 0.92 -3.22
N ALA A 165 -12.06 1.77 -4.19
CA ALA A 165 -12.07 1.39 -5.60
C ALA A 165 -10.68 1.02 -6.12
N SER A 166 -9.62 1.65 -5.61
CA SER A 166 -8.25 1.44 -6.09
C SER A 166 -7.38 0.53 -5.22
N ALA A 167 -7.90 -0.02 -4.11
CA ALA A 167 -7.09 -0.80 -3.18
C ALA A 167 -6.61 -2.15 -3.76
N GLY A 168 -7.44 -2.82 -4.55
CA GLY A 168 -7.03 -4.03 -5.25
C GLY A 168 -6.02 -3.73 -6.35
N ALA A 169 -6.30 -2.69 -7.14
CA ALA A 169 -5.39 -2.14 -8.12
C ALA A 169 -4.00 -1.79 -7.58
N PHE A 170 -3.95 -1.14 -6.42
CA PHE A 170 -2.71 -0.85 -5.70
C PHE A 170 -1.84 -2.08 -5.49
N GLU A 171 -2.40 -3.21 -5.06
CA GLU A 171 -1.62 -4.44 -4.92
C GLU A 171 -1.11 -4.94 -6.28
N ARG A 172 -1.95 -4.98 -7.31
CA ARG A 172 -1.52 -5.57 -8.59
C ARG A 172 -0.56 -4.68 -9.38
N GLU A 173 -0.60 -3.38 -9.16
CA GLU A 173 0.22 -2.41 -9.90
C GLU A 173 1.50 -2.05 -9.14
N ALA A 174 1.44 -1.93 -7.81
CA ALA A 174 2.57 -1.44 -7.01
C ALA A 174 3.28 -2.53 -6.18
N ILE A 175 2.66 -3.69 -5.94
CA ILE A 175 3.24 -4.75 -5.10
C ILE A 175 3.61 -5.98 -5.94
N ARG A 176 2.64 -6.61 -6.61
CA ARG A 176 2.82 -7.88 -7.33
C ARG A 176 3.95 -7.84 -8.36
N PRO A 177 4.12 -6.79 -9.19
CA PRO A 177 5.19 -6.74 -10.20
C PRO A 177 6.59 -6.66 -9.60
N PHE A 178 6.71 -6.18 -8.36
CA PHE A 178 7.99 -5.91 -7.71
C PHE A 178 8.32 -6.90 -6.59
N VAL A 179 7.46 -7.89 -6.32
CA VAL A 179 7.56 -8.76 -5.13
C VAL A 179 8.87 -9.55 -5.04
N LEU A 180 9.45 -9.92 -6.19
CA LEU A 180 10.75 -10.59 -6.31
C LEU A 180 11.86 -9.66 -6.85
N GLY A 181 11.56 -8.37 -6.98
CA GLY A 181 12.43 -7.35 -7.57
C GLY A 181 13.22 -6.55 -6.53
N ARG A 182 13.63 -5.34 -6.92
CA ARG A 182 14.35 -4.43 -6.02
C ARG A 182 13.36 -3.67 -5.15
N PHE A 183 13.62 -3.59 -3.85
CA PHE A 183 12.79 -2.84 -2.89
C PHE A 183 12.61 -1.37 -3.30
N ALA A 184 13.66 -0.73 -3.83
CA ALA A 184 13.57 0.67 -4.29
C ALA A 184 12.52 0.86 -5.40
N ASP A 185 12.36 -0.11 -6.29
CA ASP A 185 11.36 -0.04 -7.37
C ASP A 185 9.95 -0.20 -6.82
N MET A 186 9.75 -1.15 -5.89
CA MET A 186 8.47 -1.31 -5.20
C MET A 186 8.10 -0.06 -4.40
N LEU A 187 9.05 0.51 -3.65
CA LEU A 187 8.84 1.71 -2.86
C LEU A 187 8.39 2.87 -3.77
N LEU A 188 9.10 3.12 -4.88
CA LEU A 188 8.70 4.16 -5.84
C LEU A 188 7.30 3.90 -6.41
N ALA A 189 7.00 2.66 -6.81
CA ALA A 189 5.69 2.30 -7.33
C ALA A 189 4.57 2.54 -6.31
N VAL A 190 4.82 2.21 -5.04
CA VAL A 190 3.89 2.43 -3.93
C VAL A 190 3.67 3.92 -3.66
N GLU A 191 4.74 4.69 -3.50
CA GLU A 191 4.62 6.10 -3.09
C GLU A 191 4.10 7.01 -4.21
N HIS A 192 4.21 6.59 -5.48
CA HIS A 192 3.54 7.25 -6.61
C HIS A 192 2.07 6.84 -6.78
N HIS A 193 1.65 5.71 -6.20
CA HIS A 193 0.33 5.18 -6.51
C HIS A 193 -0.78 6.11 -5.99
N PRO A 194 -1.80 6.47 -6.81
CA PRO A 194 -2.89 7.37 -6.41
C PRO A 194 -3.61 6.97 -5.12
N ALA A 195 -3.80 5.67 -4.91
CA ALA A 195 -4.38 5.14 -3.67
C ALA A 195 -3.58 5.53 -2.42
N MET A 196 -2.24 5.44 -2.47
CA MET A 196 -1.35 5.77 -1.35
C MET A 196 -1.35 7.29 -1.09
N LEU A 197 -1.19 8.08 -2.15
CA LEU A 197 -1.23 9.55 -2.08
C LEU A 197 -2.54 10.08 -1.51
N PHE A 198 -3.67 9.44 -1.82
CA PHE A 198 -4.96 9.80 -1.25
C PHE A 198 -5.12 9.28 0.19
N TYR A 199 -4.68 8.06 0.47
CA TYR A 199 -4.79 7.44 1.79
C TYR A 199 -4.08 8.27 2.87
N LEU A 200 -2.87 8.73 2.55
CA LEU A 200 -2.01 9.54 3.42
C LEU A 200 -2.14 11.05 3.18
N ASP A 201 -3.17 11.46 2.44
CA ASP A 201 -3.55 12.86 2.23
C ASP A 201 -2.43 13.74 1.60
N ASN A 202 -1.47 13.16 0.88
CA ASN A 202 -0.40 13.91 0.23
C ASN A 202 -0.92 14.84 -0.88
N GLN A 203 -2.05 14.49 -1.51
CA GLN A 203 -2.72 15.39 -2.45
C GLN A 203 -3.09 16.76 -1.85
N GLN A 204 -3.21 16.83 -0.52
CA GLN A 204 -3.50 18.06 0.23
C GLN A 204 -2.21 18.81 0.66
N SER A 205 -1.04 18.17 0.55
CA SER A 205 0.26 18.75 0.90
C SER A 205 0.69 19.78 -0.13
N ILE A 206 0.82 21.04 0.29
CA ILE A 206 1.19 22.15 -0.59
C ILE A 206 2.42 22.83 0.00
N GLY A 207 3.45 23.02 -0.82
CA GLY A 207 4.65 23.75 -0.44
C GLY A 207 4.29 25.17 0.01
N PRO A 208 4.60 25.58 1.25
CA PRO A 208 4.30 26.93 1.74
C PRO A 208 4.81 28.04 0.82
N ASP A 209 5.98 27.86 0.21
CA ASP A 209 6.58 28.86 -0.70
C ASP A 209 6.21 28.68 -2.17
N SER A 210 5.42 27.65 -2.48
CA SER A 210 4.90 27.41 -3.83
C SER A 210 3.90 28.50 -4.26
N ARG A 211 3.62 28.57 -5.56
CA ARG A 211 2.62 29.51 -6.11
C ARG A 211 1.21 29.25 -5.56
N ALA A 212 0.90 27.99 -5.23
CA ALA A 212 -0.38 27.63 -4.62
C ALA A 212 -0.40 27.93 -3.12
N GLY A 213 0.70 27.64 -2.40
CA GLY A 213 0.85 27.88 -0.97
C GLY A 213 0.68 29.36 -0.62
N LYS A 214 1.48 30.23 -1.27
CA LYS A 214 1.43 31.69 -1.10
C LYS A 214 0.06 32.30 -1.38
N ARG A 215 -0.72 31.73 -2.30
CA ARG A 215 -2.04 32.24 -2.68
C ARG A 215 -3.16 31.75 -1.77
N ARG A 216 -3.06 30.53 -1.25
CA ARG A 216 -4.13 29.85 -0.52
C ARG A 216 -3.90 29.81 0.99
N GLY A 217 -2.72 30.22 1.48
CA GLY A 217 -2.35 30.11 2.89
C GLY A 217 -2.35 28.67 3.41
N ARG A 218 -1.96 27.71 2.55
CA ARG A 218 -1.90 26.29 2.89
C ARG A 218 -0.45 25.85 3.09
N GLY A 219 -0.27 24.82 3.91
CA GLY A 219 1.05 24.27 4.25
C GLY A 219 1.18 22.78 3.99
N LEU A 220 2.26 22.24 4.54
CA LEU A 220 2.64 20.84 4.38
C LEU A 220 1.67 19.91 5.13
N ASN A 221 1.39 18.76 4.52
CA ASN A 221 0.91 17.59 5.22
C ASN A 221 2.08 16.61 5.33
N GLU A 222 2.48 16.28 6.56
CA GLU A 222 3.65 15.45 6.84
C GLU A 222 3.36 13.95 6.89
N ASN A 223 2.10 13.53 6.80
CA ASN A 223 1.71 12.14 7.03
C ASN A 223 2.48 11.18 6.12
N LEU A 224 2.47 11.40 4.80
CA LEU A 224 3.20 10.54 3.87
C LEU A 224 4.70 10.45 4.17
N ALA A 225 5.34 11.59 4.43
CA ALA A 225 6.77 11.62 4.76
C ALA A 225 7.09 10.83 6.03
N ARG A 226 6.24 10.97 7.06
CA ARG A 226 6.38 10.26 8.33
C ARG A 226 6.20 8.77 8.14
N GLU A 227 5.15 8.33 7.45
CA GLU A 227 4.90 6.91 7.17
C GLU A 227 6.03 6.29 6.35
N ILE A 228 6.57 7.01 5.36
CA ILE A 228 7.70 6.52 4.58
C ILE A 228 8.90 6.28 5.48
N LEU A 229 9.33 7.29 6.24
CA LEU A 229 10.52 7.19 7.10
C LEU A 229 10.32 6.16 8.22
N GLU A 230 9.15 6.13 8.83
CA GLU A 230 8.89 5.37 10.06
C GLU A 230 8.46 3.93 9.79
N LEU A 231 7.45 3.72 8.93
CA LEU A 231 6.80 2.43 8.77
C LEU A 231 7.25 1.70 7.51
N HIS A 232 7.39 2.42 6.40
CA HIS A 232 7.71 1.82 5.11
C HIS A 232 9.22 1.56 4.92
N THR A 233 10.08 2.31 5.61
CA THR A 233 11.54 2.25 5.36
C THR A 233 12.39 2.12 6.62
N LEU A 234 12.84 3.20 7.23
CA LEU A 234 13.93 3.20 8.21
C LEU A 234 13.56 2.48 9.51
N GLY A 235 12.27 2.43 9.84
CA GLY A 235 11.78 1.93 11.12
C GLY A 235 11.73 3.02 12.19
N VAL A 236 10.86 2.81 13.18
CA VAL A 236 10.73 3.67 14.36
C VAL A 236 12.07 3.78 15.09
N GLY A 237 12.46 5.00 15.47
CA GLY A 237 13.65 5.22 16.29
C GLY A 237 14.98 5.00 15.56
N SER A 238 14.99 5.03 14.23
CA SER A 238 16.17 4.83 13.38
C SER A 238 17.10 6.04 13.26
N GLY A 239 16.79 7.14 13.95
CA GLY A 239 17.68 8.31 14.07
C GLY A 239 17.35 9.49 13.16
N TYR A 240 16.24 9.45 12.39
CA TYR A 240 15.73 10.65 11.71
C TYR A 240 15.11 11.62 12.72
N ALA A 241 15.19 12.92 12.43
CA ALA A 241 14.61 13.98 13.25
C ALA A 241 13.27 14.46 12.68
N GLN A 242 12.50 15.20 13.47
CA GLN A 242 11.29 15.87 13.00
C GLN A 242 11.57 16.81 11.81
N ALA A 243 12.75 17.44 11.78
CA ALA A 243 13.18 18.28 10.66
C ALA A 243 13.31 17.49 9.34
N ASP A 244 13.73 16.21 9.41
CA ASP A 244 13.78 15.32 8.25
C ASP A 244 12.38 15.03 7.71
N VAL A 245 11.41 14.80 8.61
CA VAL A 245 10.00 14.60 8.24
C VAL A 245 9.44 15.84 7.52
N THR A 246 9.62 17.03 8.10
CA THR A 246 9.15 18.29 7.49
C THR A 246 9.83 18.55 6.14
N SER A 247 11.15 18.34 6.06
CA SER A 247 11.92 18.54 4.83
C SER A 247 11.51 17.56 3.74
N PHE A 248 11.31 16.28 4.08
CA PHE A 248 10.86 15.29 3.12
C PHE A 248 9.40 15.51 2.69
N ALA A 249 8.53 15.96 3.60
CA ALA A 249 7.17 16.36 3.26
C ALA A 249 7.17 17.51 2.25
N ALA A 250 8.08 18.48 2.38
CA ALA A 250 8.28 19.53 1.38
C ALA A 250 8.70 18.95 0.02
N MET A 251 9.65 18.00 -0.02
CA MET A 251 10.08 17.35 -1.26
C MET A 251 8.93 16.59 -1.95
N LEU A 252 8.02 15.99 -1.18
CA LEU A 252 6.85 15.23 -1.67
C LEU A 252 5.68 16.12 -2.13
N THR A 253 5.71 17.43 -1.86
CA THR A 253 4.64 18.33 -2.31
C THR A 253 4.53 18.34 -3.84
N GLY A 254 3.33 18.53 -4.35
CA GLY A 254 3.07 18.47 -5.79
C GLY A 254 2.85 17.06 -6.32
N TRP A 255 3.30 16.00 -5.65
CA TRP A 255 2.87 14.63 -5.94
C TRP A 255 1.39 14.48 -5.60
N THR A 256 0.56 14.26 -6.61
CA THR A 256 -0.89 14.28 -6.43
C THR A 256 -1.58 13.34 -7.42
N MET A 257 -2.88 13.20 -7.25
CA MET A 257 -3.75 12.50 -8.19
C MET A 257 -4.47 13.53 -9.05
N ALA A 258 -4.50 13.31 -10.36
CA ALA A 258 -5.23 14.13 -11.29
C ALA A 258 -6.72 14.17 -10.90
N GLY A 259 -7.21 15.39 -10.68
CA GLY A 259 -8.61 15.61 -10.35
C GLY A 259 -9.54 15.27 -11.52
N ARG A 260 -10.82 15.11 -11.20
CA ARG A 260 -11.89 14.76 -12.13
C ARG A 260 -11.92 15.57 -13.44
N GLU A 261 -11.62 16.87 -13.37
CA GLU A 261 -11.65 17.75 -14.55
C GLU A 261 -10.50 17.49 -15.55
N GLY A 262 -9.57 16.58 -15.22
CA GLY A 262 -8.47 16.21 -16.10
C GLY A 262 -7.45 17.33 -16.38
N ARG A 263 -7.49 18.42 -15.61
CA ARG A 263 -6.69 19.63 -15.88
C ARG A 263 -5.18 19.40 -15.82
N LEU A 264 -4.72 18.43 -15.03
CA LEU A 264 -3.30 18.12 -14.85
C LEU A 264 -2.85 16.84 -15.56
N GLY A 265 -3.79 16.07 -16.11
CA GLY A 265 -3.56 14.73 -16.65
C GLY A 265 -4.84 13.90 -16.62
N GLU A 266 -4.73 12.64 -17.02
CA GLU A 266 -5.87 11.72 -17.01
C GLU A 266 -6.49 11.61 -15.61
N PRO A 267 -7.82 11.79 -15.43
CA PRO A 267 -8.43 11.74 -14.12
C PRO A 267 -8.12 10.44 -13.37
N GLY A 268 -7.71 10.55 -12.11
CA GLY A 268 -7.36 9.40 -11.27
C GLY A 268 -5.91 8.93 -11.40
N SER A 269 -5.17 9.36 -12.42
CA SER A 269 -3.74 9.04 -12.56
C SER A 269 -2.86 9.85 -11.60
N PHE A 270 -1.63 9.37 -11.38
CA PHE A 270 -0.58 10.12 -10.70
C PHE A 270 -0.09 11.28 -11.57
N VAL A 271 0.10 12.45 -10.98
CA VAL A 271 0.66 13.63 -11.65
C VAL A 271 1.52 14.47 -10.70
N PHE A 272 2.47 15.21 -11.26
CA PHE A 272 3.23 16.23 -10.54
C PHE A 272 2.72 17.64 -10.83
N ASN A 273 2.20 18.30 -9.79
CA ASN A 273 1.77 19.69 -9.85
C ASN A 273 2.87 20.64 -9.38
N ALA A 274 3.69 21.12 -10.31
CA ALA A 274 4.76 22.07 -10.04
C ALA A 274 4.28 23.37 -9.34
N ASN A 275 3.01 23.77 -9.51
CA ASN A 275 2.49 24.98 -8.84
C ASN A 275 2.26 24.79 -7.34
N ALA A 276 2.15 23.53 -6.88
CA ALA A 276 1.97 23.17 -5.48
C ALA A 276 3.26 22.64 -4.83
N HIS A 277 4.31 22.40 -5.62
CA HIS A 277 5.59 21.91 -5.13
C HIS A 277 6.38 23.02 -4.42
N GLN A 278 6.98 22.68 -3.28
CA GLN A 278 7.89 23.51 -2.53
C GLN A 278 9.17 23.70 -3.36
N PRO A 279 9.51 24.93 -3.77
CA PRO A 279 10.74 25.18 -4.50
C PRO A 279 11.96 25.15 -3.57
N GLY A 280 13.13 24.93 -4.16
CA GLY A 280 14.43 25.02 -3.50
C GLY A 280 15.05 23.68 -3.13
N LYS A 281 16.32 23.74 -2.72
CA LYS A 281 17.05 22.58 -2.21
C LYS A 281 16.48 22.13 -0.87
N ALA A 282 16.50 20.83 -0.62
CA ALA A 282 16.06 20.23 0.64
C ALA A 282 17.21 19.45 1.29
N ALA A 283 17.26 19.40 2.62
CA ALA A 283 18.20 18.58 3.36
C ALA A 283 17.45 17.43 4.04
N LEU A 284 17.92 16.20 3.88
CA LEU A 284 17.28 15.01 4.43
C LEU A 284 18.35 14.01 4.83
N LEU A 285 18.32 13.57 6.09
CA LEU A 285 19.26 12.59 6.66
C LEU A 285 20.73 12.99 6.44
N GLY A 286 21.03 14.30 6.57
CA GLY A 286 22.37 14.86 6.37
C GLY A 286 22.81 15.02 4.91
N LYS A 287 22.00 14.61 3.92
CA LYS A 287 22.26 14.82 2.49
C LYS A 287 21.44 16.00 1.96
N THR A 288 22.04 16.80 1.07
CA THR A 288 21.31 17.87 0.36
C THR A 288 20.88 17.39 -1.02
N TYR A 289 19.62 17.64 -1.35
CA TYR A 289 18.99 17.33 -2.63
C TYR A 289 18.74 18.63 -3.40
N PRO A 290 19.15 18.72 -4.68
CA PRO A 290 18.88 19.90 -5.50
C PRO A 290 17.37 20.04 -5.76
N ASP A 291 16.94 21.24 -6.16
CA ASP A 291 15.59 21.45 -6.69
C ASP A 291 15.50 20.84 -8.09
N SER A 292 15.00 19.61 -8.16
CA SER A 292 14.77 18.86 -9.40
C SER A 292 13.29 18.57 -9.64
N GLY A 293 12.38 19.34 -9.03
CA GLY A 293 10.95 19.12 -9.09
C GLY A 293 10.56 17.73 -8.60
N MET A 294 9.81 16.96 -9.41
CA MET A 294 9.38 15.59 -9.07
C MET A 294 10.57 14.70 -8.66
N GLY A 295 11.69 14.81 -9.38
CA GLY A 295 12.86 13.96 -9.17
C GLY A 295 13.58 14.18 -7.83
N GLN A 296 13.24 15.25 -7.09
CA GLN A 296 13.84 15.55 -5.80
C GLN A 296 13.46 14.48 -4.77
N ALA A 297 12.16 14.15 -4.67
CA ALA A 297 11.68 13.11 -3.77
C ALA A 297 11.97 11.69 -4.29
N GLU A 298 12.00 11.46 -5.61
CA GLU A 298 12.42 10.15 -6.18
C GLU A 298 13.87 9.82 -5.83
N ALA A 299 14.77 10.81 -5.87
CA ALA A 299 16.17 10.65 -5.47
C ALA A 299 16.29 10.32 -3.98
N ALA A 300 15.49 11.00 -3.13
CA ALA A 300 15.45 10.70 -1.70
C ALA A 300 14.95 9.28 -1.40
N LEU A 301 13.84 8.85 -2.02
CA LEU A 301 13.32 7.48 -1.86
C LEU A 301 14.35 6.44 -2.26
N ASN A 302 15.08 6.68 -3.35
CA ASN A 302 16.17 5.82 -3.79
C ASN A 302 17.28 5.67 -2.74
N ASP A 303 17.69 6.77 -2.10
CA ASP A 303 18.71 6.71 -1.05
C ASP A 303 18.19 6.04 0.22
N ILE A 304 16.97 6.38 0.65
CA ILE A 304 16.31 5.80 1.82
C ILE A 304 16.13 4.29 1.65
N ALA A 305 15.75 3.81 0.46
CA ALA A 305 15.61 2.39 0.17
C ALA A 305 16.93 1.60 0.33
N ARG A 306 18.08 2.27 0.15
CA ARG A 306 19.42 1.69 0.31
C ARG A 306 20.02 1.93 1.69
N HIS A 307 19.33 2.67 2.56
CA HIS A 307 19.84 3.01 3.87
C HIS A 307 19.95 1.75 4.75
N PRO A 308 21.06 1.56 5.51
CA PRO A 308 21.23 0.37 6.35
C PRO A 308 20.10 0.14 7.37
N ALA A 309 19.48 1.20 7.87
CA ALA A 309 18.31 1.08 8.75
C ALA A 309 17.11 0.45 8.03
N THR A 310 16.87 0.79 6.77
CA THR A 310 15.81 0.18 5.95
C THR A 310 16.06 -1.31 5.76
N ALA A 311 17.29 -1.70 5.42
CA ALA A 311 17.65 -3.11 5.27
C ALA A 311 17.39 -3.88 6.59
N ARG A 312 17.83 -3.34 7.73
CA ARG A 312 17.59 -3.95 9.05
C ARG A 312 16.10 -4.04 9.39
N HIS A 313 15.33 -2.98 9.14
CA HIS A 313 13.87 -2.94 9.42
C HIS A 313 13.13 -4.00 8.62
N ILE A 314 13.34 -4.03 7.30
CA ILE A 314 12.68 -4.99 6.41
C ILE A 314 13.12 -6.42 6.72
N ALA A 315 14.43 -6.67 6.88
CA ALA A 315 14.93 -8.00 7.20
C ALA A 315 14.39 -8.51 8.54
N THR A 316 14.29 -7.64 9.55
CA THR A 316 13.67 -8.00 10.84
C THR A 316 12.18 -8.34 10.67
N LYS A 317 11.43 -7.57 9.88
CA LYS A 317 10.01 -7.87 9.61
C LYS A 317 9.84 -9.19 8.85
N LEU A 318 10.69 -9.48 7.86
CA LEU A 318 10.67 -10.75 7.13
C LEU A 318 11.05 -11.94 8.02
N ALA A 319 12.08 -11.80 8.85
CA ALA A 319 12.48 -12.82 9.82
C ALA A 319 11.33 -13.11 10.80
N ARG A 320 10.63 -12.07 11.28
CA ARG A 320 9.43 -12.25 12.10
C ARG A 320 8.31 -12.99 11.38
N HIS A 321 8.04 -12.58 10.15
CA HIS A 321 6.97 -13.17 9.34
C HIS A 321 7.19 -14.66 9.03
N PHE A 322 8.44 -15.06 8.71
CA PHE A 322 8.75 -16.40 8.24
C PHE A 322 9.47 -17.30 9.25
N ILE A 323 10.09 -16.78 10.32
CA ILE A 323 10.90 -17.58 11.24
C ILE A 323 10.23 -17.69 12.60
N ALA A 324 10.17 -16.59 13.37
CA ALA A 324 9.55 -16.54 14.69
C ALA A 324 9.36 -15.08 15.13
N ASP A 325 8.42 -14.80 16.05
CA ASP A 325 8.16 -13.44 16.55
C ASP A 325 9.39 -12.79 17.18
N ASP A 326 10.23 -13.59 17.85
CA ASP A 326 11.56 -13.23 18.32
C ASP A 326 12.62 -14.06 17.56
N PRO A 327 13.09 -13.61 16.38
CA PRO A 327 14.02 -14.38 15.58
C PRO A 327 15.43 -14.33 16.19
N PRO A 328 16.22 -15.41 16.10
CA PRO A 328 17.57 -15.45 16.65
C PRO A 328 18.49 -14.38 16.04
N ALA A 329 19.45 -13.90 16.83
CA ALA A 329 20.43 -12.90 16.39
C ALA A 329 21.13 -13.35 15.10
N GLY A 330 21.10 -12.49 14.06
CA GLY A 330 21.70 -12.78 12.75
C GLY A 330 20.72 -13.30 11.68
N ALA A 331 19.44 -13.53 12.00
CA ALA A 331 18.44 -13.94 11.00
C ALA A 331 18.10 -12.87 9.94
N GLY A 332 18.53 -11.63 10.14
CA GLY A 332 18.32 -10.50 9.23
C GLY A 332 19.59 -9.69 8.92
N ALA A 333 20.77 -10.27 9.17
CA ALA A 333 22.07 -9.67 8.83
C ALA A 333 22.57 -10.17 7.47
#